data_AF-A0A522E5Y6-F1
#
_entry.id   AF-A0A522E5Y6-F1
#
_cell.length_a   1.000
_cell.length_b   1.000
_cell.length_c   1.000
_cell.angle_alpha   90.00
_cell.angle_beta   90.00
_cell.angle_gamma   90.00
#
_symmetry.space_group_name_H-M   'P 1'
#
loop_
_entity.id
_entity.type
_entity.pdbx_description
1 polymer ?
#
loop_
_entity_poly.entity_id
_entity_poly.type
_entity_poly.pdbx_seq_one_letter_code
_entity_poly.pdbx_strand_id
1 'polypeptide(L)'
;MRNILIVNTAIFVSVAALHALRVAYQAPVVIGSFTLPLWLSAVAVVGVAILAYLNWRALEHYGKESWLRLLLALIVIDIAVLLCSWATKLTYWGMSGDTFLWFVIIDVILVGIVLGALRKRASS
;
A
#
# COMPACT_ATOMS: atom_id res chain seq x y z
N MET A 1 14.14 2.60 -15.05
CA MET A 1 14.43 3.23 -13.74
C MET A 1 13.18 3.83 -13.09
N ARG A 2 12.45 4.75 -13.77
CA ARG A 2 11.20 5.37 -13.23
C ARG A 2 10.17 4.38 -12.68
N ASN A 3 9.83 3.33 -13.43
CA ASN A 3 8.84 2.33 -12.99
C ASN A 3 9.29 1.56 -11.73
N ILE A 4 10.60 1.27 -11.62
CA ILE A 4 11.16 0.60 -10.44
C ILE A 4 11.05 1.51 -9.22
N LEU A 5 11.36 2.82 -9.37
CA LEU A 5 11.18 3.80 -8.30
C LEU A 5 9.71 3.86 -7.84
N ILE A 6 8.76 3.87 -8.77
CA ILE A 6 7.32 3.89 -8.45
C ILE A 6 6.94 2.65 -7.62
N VAL A 7 7.30 1.46 -8.09
CA VAL A 7 6.97 0.20 -7.40
C VAL A 7 7.61 0.14 -6.03
N ASN A 8 8.90 0.49 -5.91
CA ASN A 8 9.61 0.49 -4.62
C ASN A 8 8.99 1.49 -3.64
N THR A 9 8.63 2.70 -4.10
CA THR A 9 7.93 3.67 -3.25
C THR A 9 6.60 3.11 -2.77
N ALA A 10 5.81 2.50 -3.66
CA ALA A 10 4.53 1.92 -3.27
C ALA A 10 4.71 0.85 -2.19
N ILE A 11 5.67 -0.07 -2.39
CA ILE A 11 5.99 -1.13 -1.41
C ILE A 11 6.42 -0.52 -0.08
N PHE A 12 7.34 0.44 -0.08
CA PHE A 12 7.82 1.04 1.16
C PHE A 12 6.71 1.79 1.90
N VAL A 13 5.86 2.55 1.21
CA VAL A 13 4.70 3.21 1.83
C VAL A 13 3.77 2.18 2.46
N SER A 14 3.41 1.11 1.74
CA SER A 14 2.54 0.06 2.26
C SER A 14 3.14 -0.66 3.48
N VAL A 15 4.43 -1.02 3.42
CA VAL A 15 5.12 -1.70 4.53
C VAL A 15 5.22 -0.79 5.76
N ALA A 16 5.56 0.50 5.57
CA ALA A 16 5.59 1.48 6.65
C ALA A 16 4.20 1.64 7.30
N ALA A 17 3.14 1.70 6.49
CA ALA A 17 1.77 1.77 6.99
C ALA A 17 1.39 0.53 7.81
N LEU A 18 1.71 -0.68 7.34
CA LEU A 18 1.43 -1.92 8.07
C LEU A 18 2.17 -2.00 9.41
N HIS A 19 3.45 -1.62 9.46
CA HIS A 19 4.20 -1.57 10.71
C HIS A 19 3.67 -0.48 11.64
N ALA A 20 3.23 0.66 11.11
CA ALA A 20 2.64 1.74 11.91
C ALA A 20 1.31 1.30 12.54
N LEU A 21 0.45 0.63 11.76
CA LEU A 21 -0.79 0.04 12.24
C LEU A 21 -0.52 -1.01 13.32
N ARG A 22 0.47 -1.87 13.11
CA ARG A 22 0.89 -2.85 14.13
C ARG A 22 1.28 -2.18 15.44
N VAL A 23 2.09 -1.12 15.38
CA VAL A 23 2.53 -0.37 16.57
C VAL A 23 1.35 0.32 17.25
N ALA A 24 0.49 0.98 16.47
CA ALA A 24 -0.67 1.72 16.97
C ALA A 24 -1.70 0.81 17.66
N TYR A 25 -1.99 -0.35 17.08
CA TYR A 25 -2.97 -1.30 17.62
C TYR A 25 -2.34 -2.38 18.52
N GLN A 26 -1.03 -2.29 18.79
CA GLN A 26 -0.27 -3.31 19.54
C GLN A 26 -0.50 -4.74 19.02
N ALA A 27 -0.66 -4.90 17.71
CA ALA A 27 -1.06 -6.18 17.13
C ALA A 27 0.06 -7.23 17.25
N PRO A 28 -0.19 -8.38 17.91
CA PRO A 28 0.79 -9.44 18.03
C PRO A 28 1.03 -10.09 16.67
N VAL A 29 2.30 -10.34 16.34
CA VAL A 29 2.71 -11.08 15.14
C VAL A 29 3.57 -12.24 15.61
N VAL A 30 3.13 -13.46 15.29
CA VAL A 30 3.80 -14.70 15.68
C VAL A 30 4.22 -15.43 14.40
N ILE A 31 5.51 -15.78 14.32
CA ILE A 31 6.10 -16.54 13.21
C ILE A 31 6.63 -17.85 13.79
N GLY A 32 5.90 -18.95 13.57
CA GLY A 32 6.19 -20.23 14.23
C GLY A 32 6.02 -20.10 15.75
N SER A 33 7.08 -20.30 16.52
CA SER A 33 7.11 -20.12 17.98
C SER A 33 7.67 -18.77 18.43
N PHE A 34 8.03 -17.88 17.50
CA PHE A 34 8.64 -16.60 17.80
C PHE A 34 7.62 -15.46 17.71
N THR A 35 7.39 -14.76 18.82
CA THR A 35 6.60 -13.53 18.84
C THR A 35 7.49 -12.36 18.48
N LEU A 36 7.22 -11.70 17.35
CA LEU A 36 7.99 -10.55 16.91
C LEU A 36 7.84 -9.40 17.93
N PRO A 37 8.92 -8.85 18.48
CA PRO A 37 8.82 -7.67 19.36
C PRO A 37 8.19 -6.46 18.65
N LEU A 38 7.41 -5.65 19.37
CA LEU A 38 6.79 -4.45 18.81
C LEU A 38 7.82 -3.39 18.41
N TRP A 39 8.91 -3.25 19.17
CA TRP A 39 9.96 -2.26 18.89
C TRP A 39 10.63 -2.46 17.52
N LEU A 40 10.74 -3.70 17.03
CA LEU A 40 11.25 -3.98 15.70
C LEU A 40 10.34 -3.37 14.61
N SER A 41 9.02 -3.35 14.83
CA SER A 41 8.11 -2.66 13.92
C SER A 41 8.23 -1.16 14.01
N ALA A 42 8.45 -0.58 15.20
CA ALA A 42 8.72 0.86 15.31
C ALA A 42 9.99 1.26 14.52
N VAL A 43 11.07 0.47 14.63
CA VAL A 43 12.28 0.68 13.83
C VAL A 43 12.01 0.53 12.33
N ALA A 44 11.23 -0.49 11.94
CA ALA A 44 10.85 -0.70 10.55
C ALA A 44 10.02 0.45 9.98
N VAL A 45 9.07 1.03 10.75
CA VAL A 45 8.33 2.24 10.34
C VAL A 45 9.31 3.34 9.96
N VAL A 46 10.26 3.67 10.83
CA VAL A 46 11.21 4.76 10.58
C VAL A 46 12.09 4.47 9.37
N GLY A 47 12.72 3.29 9.32
CA GLY A 47 13.63 2.94 8.22
C GLY A 47 12.93 2.92 6.86
N VAL A 48 11.77 2.28 6.78
CA VAL A 48 11.03 2.16 5.53
C VAL A 48 10.36 3.48 5.14
N ALA A 49 9.89 4.30 6.09
CA ALA A 49 9.38 5.63 5.80
C ALA A 49 10.47 6.56 5.23
N ILE A 50 11.70 6.48 5.73
CA ILE A 50 12.84 7.20 5.17
C ILE A 50 13.10 6.75 3.72
N LEU A 51 13.11 5.45 3.45
CA LEU A 51 13.30 4.93 2.08
C LEU A 51 12.16 5.35 1.14
N ALA A 52 10.92 5.33 1.61
CA ALA A 52 9.76 5.84 0.87
C ALA A 52 9.93 7.33 0.55
N TYR A 53 10.35 8.14 1.53
CA TYR A 53 10.60 9.56 1.36
C TYR A 53 11.73 9.84 0.36
N LEU A 54 12.84 9.11 0.42
CA LEU A 54 13.95 9.28 -0.52
C LEU A 54 13.54 8.92 -1.96
N ASN A 55 12.81 7.82 -2.16
CA ASN A 55 12.31 7.46 -3.49
C ASN A 55 11.26 8.46 -3.98
N TRP A 56 10.45 9.00 -3.08
CA TRP A 56 9.47 10.04 -3.39
C TRP A 56 10.14 11.32 -3.90
N ARG A 57 11.17 11.79 -3.21
CA ARG A 57 11.97 12.95 -3.64
C ARG A 57 12.57 12.74 -5.02
N ALA A 58 13.02 11.53 -5.32
CA ALA A 58 13.46 11.17 -6.67
C ALA A 58 12.30 11.17 -7.70
N LEU A 59 11.09 10.79 -7.29
CA LEU A 59 9.89 10.75 -8.15
C LEU A 59 9.30 12.13 -8.45
N GLU A 60 9.43 13.11 -7.55
CA GLU A 60 8.93 14.48 -7.74
C GLU A 60 9.43 15.11 -9.05
N HIS A 61 10.65 14.76 -9.47
CA HIS A 61 11.24 15.21 -10.74
C HIS A 61 10.55 14.70 -11.99
N TYR A 62 9.73 13.64 -11.91
CA TYR A 62 9.10 13.00 -13.06
C TYR A 62 7.63 13.42 -13.28
N GLY A 63 7.13 14.42 -12.55
CA GLY A 63 5.85 15.09 -12.79
C GLY A 63 4.59 14.27 -12.50
N LYS A 64 3.42 14.84 -12.84
CA LYS A 64 2.08 14.32 -12.48
C LYS A 64 1.77 12.90 -12.99
N GLU A 65 2.38 12.46 -14.09
CA GLU A 65 2.17 11.10 -14.62
C GLU A 65 2.72 10.04 -13.65
N SER A 66 3.90 10.29 -13.07
CA SER A 66 4.55 9.35 -12.15
C SER A 66 3.76 9.21 -10.85
N TRP A 67 3.15 10.31 -10.41
CA TRP A 67 2.22 10.36 -9.30
C TRP A 67 0.96 9.52 -9.52
N LEU A 68 0.33 9.63 -10.69
CA LEU A 68 -0.83 8.80 -11.04
C LEU A 68 -0.46 7.32 -11.10
N ARG A 69 0.72 6.98 -11.61
CA ARG A 69 1.23 5.59 -11.62
C ARG A 69 1.54 5.08 -10.22
N LEU A 70 2.05 5.92 -9.33
CA LEU A 70 2.26 5.58 -7.91
C LEU A 70 0.93 5.34 -7.19
N LEU A 71 -0.04 6.23 -7.39
CA LEU A 71 -1.38 6.06 -6.86
C LEU A 71 -2.01 4.75 -7.36
N LEU A 72 -1.88 4.46 -8.65
CA LEU A 72 -2.34 3.20 -9.23
C LEU A 72 -1.68 1.99 -8.58
N ALA A 73 -0.36 2.03 -8.35
CA ALA A 73 0.36 0.95 -7.68
C ALA A 73 -0.13 0.73 -6.23
N LEU A 74 -0.39 1.81 -5.49
CA LEU A 74 -0.93 1.74 -4.12
C LEU A 74 -2.33 1.11 -4.10
N ILE A 75 -3.22 1.53 -5.01
CA ILE A 75 -4.58 0.96 -5.12
C ILE A 75 -4.49 -0.54 -5.46
N VAL A 76 -3.60 -0.93 -6.38
CA VAL A 76 -3.41 -2.35 -6.74
C VAL A 76 -2.92 -3.17 -5.54
N ILE A 77 -2.00 -2.64 -4.73
CA ILE A 77 -1.56 -3.30 -3.50
C ILE A 77 -2.73 -3.43 -2.52
N ASP A 78 -3.53 -2.38 -2.35
CA ASP A 78 -4.68 -2.40 -1.43
C ASP A 78 -5.73 -3.44 -1.84
N ILE A 79 -6.09 -3.50 -3.13
CA ILE A 79 -6.94 -4.56 -3.70
C ILE A 79 -6.38 -5.95 -3.37
N ALA A 80 -5.08 -6.16 -3.54
CA ALA A 80 -4.45 -7.45 -3.26
C ALA A 80 -4.56 -7.82 -1.76
N VAL A 81 -4.39 -6.84 -0.86
CA VAL A 81 -4.56 -7.03 0.58
C VAL A 81 -6.02 -7.36 0.90
N LEU A 82 -6.99 -6.62 0.37
CA LEU A 82 -8.42 -6.87 0.59
C LEU A 82 -8.87 -8.23 0.07
N LEU A 83 -8.42 -8.63 -1.13
CA LEU A 83 -8.69 -9.96 -1.69
C LEU A 83 -8.06 -11.08 -0.85
N CYS A 84 -6.84 -10.87 -0.35
CA CYS A 84 -6.20 -11.81 0.57
C CYS A 84 -6.97 -11.93 1.88
N SER A 85 -7.39 -10.80 2.47
CA SER A 85 -8.20 -10.76 3.69
C SER A 85 -9.55 -11.47 3.50
N TRP A 86 -10.20 -11.27 2.36
CA TRP A 86 -11.43 -11.98 2.02
C TRP A 86 -11.20 -13.49 1.86
N ALA A 87 -10.20 -13.90 1.07
CA ALA A 87 -9.90 -15.29 0.80
C ALA A 87 -9.51 -16.08 2.06
N THR A 88 -8.83 -15.42 3.01
CA THR A 88 -8.42 -15.99 4.30
C THR A 88 -9.46 -15.84 5.40
N LYS A 89 -10.63 -15.23 5.10
CA LYS A 89 -11.72 -14.96 6.04
C LYS A 89 -11.27 -14.19 7.28
N LEU A 90 -10.32 -13.25 7.11
CA LEU A 90 -9.86 -12.40 8.20
C LEU A 90 -11.00 -11.55 8.75
N THR A 91 -10.86 -11.12 10.00
CA THR A 91 -11.79 -10.18 10.64
C THR A 91 -10.98 -9.21 11.47
N TYR A 92 -11.04 -7.93 11.14
CA TYR A 92 -10.32 -6.87 11.86
C TYR A 92 -11.03 -5.54 11.68
N TRP A 93 -10.94 -4.67 12.70
CA TRP A 93 -11.55 -3.33 12.70
C TRP A 93 -13.04 -3.29 12.32
N GLY A 94 -13.81 -4.31 12.73
CA GLY A 94 -15.23 -4.42 12.43
C GLY A 94 -15.55 -4.84 10.99
N MET A 95 -14.54 -5.09 10.15
CA MET A 95 -14.71 -5.62 8.80
C MET A 95 -14.60 -7.14 8.79
N SER A 96 -15.50 -7.80 8.07
CA SER A 96 -15.46 -9.25 7.83
C SER A 96 -16.16 -9.59 6.52
N GLY A 97 -15.80 -10.74 5.92
CA GLY A 97 -16.50 -11.31 4.77
C GLY A 97 -16.75 -10.30 3.64
N ASP A 98 -18.02 -10.09 3.32
CA ASP A 98 -18.48 -9.29 2.18
C ASP A 98 -18.05 -7.82 2.24
N THR A 99 -17.74 -7.28 3.42
CA THR A 99 -17.23 -5.91 3.56
C THR A 99 -15.93 -5.71 2.77
N PHE A 100 -15.03 -6.70 2.75
CA PHE A 100 -13.79 -6.60 1.96
C PHE A 100 -14.05 -6.57 0.46
N LEU A 101 -15.04 -7.33 -0.03
CA LEU A 101 -15.40 -7.32 -1.45
C LEU A 101 -15.99 -5.97 -1.88
N TRP A 102 -16.77 -5.32 -1.02
CA TRP A 102 -17.27 -3.97 -1.30
C TRP A 102 -16.15 -2.96 -1.49
N PHE A 103 -15.10 -3.00 -0.66
CA PHE A 103 -13.93 -2.16 -0.85
C PHE A 103 -13.18 -2.48 -2.14
N VAL A 104 -13.02 -3.75 -2.49
CA VAL A 104 -12.41 -4.15 -3.77
C VAL A 104 -13.17 -3.55 -4.96
N ILE A 105 -14.51 -3.53 -4.93
CA ILE A 105 -15.32 -2.92 -5.99
C ILE A 105 -15.02 -1.42 -6.10
N ILE A 106 -14.95 -0.71 -4.97
CA ILE A 106 -14.60 0.72 -4.93
C ILE A 106 -13.23 0.95 -5.55
N ASP A 107 -12.24 0.14 -5.17
CA ASP A 107 -10.87 0.29 -5.67
C ASP A 107 -10.75 -0.01 -7.16
N VAL A 108 -11.49 -0.99 -7.68
CA VAL A 108 -11.57 -1.26 -9.12
C VAL A 108 -12.12 -0.06 -9.89
N ILE A 109 -13.11 0.64 -9.33
CA ILE A 109 -13.62 1.88 -9.91
C ILE A 109 -12.53 2.96 -9.89
N LEU A 110 -11.81 3.12 -8.78
CA LEU A 110 -10.70 4.07 -8.66
C LEU A 110 -9.59 3.77 -9.68
N VAL A 111 -9.23 2.50 -9.89
CA VAL A 111 -8.31 2.07 -10.95
C VAL A 111 -8.78 2.57 -12.30
N GLY A 112 -10.06 2.38 -12.64
CA GLY A 112 -10.65 2.87 -13.88
C GLY A 112 -10.51 4.38 -14.05
N ILE A 113 -10.76 5.16 -12.99
CA ILE A 113 -10.61 6.63 -12.98
C ILE A 113 -9.14 7.03 -13.23
N VAL A 114 -8.21 6.42 -12.51
CA VAL A 114 -6.77 6.74 -12.62
C VAL A 114 -6.22 6.35 -14.00
N LEU A 115 -6.62 5.19 -14.55
CA LEU A 115 -6.27 4.78 -15.90
C LEU A 115 -6.85 5.73 -16.96
N GLY A 116 -8.09 6.18 -16.78
CA GLY A 116 -8.70 7.19 -17.65
C GLY A 116 -7.93 8.51 -17.65
N ALA A 117 -7.49 8.97 -16.47
CA ALA A 117 -6.68 10.17 -16.31
C ALA A 117 -5.29 10.00 -16.98
N LEU A 118 -4.64 8.86 -16.82
CA LEU A 118 -3.37 8.53 -17.48
C LEU A 118 -3.52 8.52 -19.00
N ARG A 119 -4.60 7.92 -19.52
CA ARG A 119 -4.87 7.84 -20.97
C ARG A 119 -5.08 9.23 -21.59
N LYS A 120 -5.89 10.09 -20.95
CA LYS A 120 -6.10 11.48 -21.40
C LYS A 120 -4.79 12.26 -21.51
N ARG A 121 -3.85 12.00 -20.60
CA ARG A 121 -2.56 12.68 -20.55
C ARG A 121 -1.56 12.15 -21.57
N ALA A 122 -1.71 10.91 -22.03
CA ALA A 122 -0.90 10.35 -23.11
C ALA A 122 -1.35 10.86 -24.49
N SER A 123 -2.59 11.33 -24.62
CA SER A 123 -3.16 11.89 -25.85
C SER A 123 -3.03 13.41 -25.99
N SER A 124 -2.50 14.10 -24.97
CA SER A 124 -2.28 15.55 -24.94
C SER A 124 -0.81 15.88 -25.12
#